data_AF-A0A5C3QSA4-F1
#
_entry.id   AF-A0A5C3QSA4-F1
#
_cell.length_a   1.000
_cell.length_b   1.000
_cell.length_c   1.000
_cell.angle_alpha   90.00
_cell.angle_beta   90.00
_cell.angle_gamma   90.00
#
_symmetry.space_group_name_H-M   'P 1'
#
loop_
_entity.id
_entity.type
_entity.pdbx_description
1 polymer ?
#
loop_
_entity_poly.entity_id
_entity_poly.type
_entity_poly.pdbx_seq_one_letter_code
_entity_poly.pdbx_strand_id
1 'polypeptide(L)'
;MTPSRPNSKGPPAFFASTSAVTPSRPTSRGPRPAAFVTPFKQGMKPGQAGHQSLQSSLKKAIPATPKTPYSAHSSTPMASSSKVMLPTPKKKFFDTALCRNLSALKQITPKTALFFSFFSDDGRSLGSTEALAHLQSAGCKDATQAWVDNHWSLILWKLAGMAALNPSQELDDVNRRWCWEEVLRQLLYRYEREINQGARPPLRAIAGQDKSPLSPMVLCISDITWSEKTDEDGVKLAPQPHLEVTDGWYRLRLAIDATLARATHKGLLRPGRKIGVMSANIISKRNEPSEILDAYGSLELQIHGNSCHLAPWHAKLGFQARPWVTTLHKLSPDGGKISLMDLTVVKVHPIAFLESVLDEQGEKKTKGPWSQSEENKHHDAWMSKRERLAESIRLDFTAELERYDGYAARLEAKGSNGNSNSIVTAVDSSRIEMVYDDLEDPKKASAAIQRCTPSVARAVAQFIRAENEKKKEKASEALADELNASCPLRDVSNFRAVTVRDTVTDRRPGNRVAHITIRDVLRVQLYDNSNPGEFKVGDRFMTTNVRPTQPNAWMGLEDGAEIWLSTVSRSSTVVGLKRLTL
;
A
#
# COMPACT_ATOMS: atom_id res chain seq x y z
N MET A 1 -7.72 10.89 66.49
CA MET A 1 -6.41 10.84 67.18
C MET A 1 -5.47 11.85 66.53
N THR A 2 -5.28 13.00 67.18
CA THR A 2 -4.10 13.89 67.08
C THR A 2 -3.01 13.38 68.06
N PRO A 3 -1.77 13.94 68.12
CA PRO A 3 -1.18 15.14 67.48
C PRO A 3 -0.07 14.74 66.45
N SER A 4 0.94 15.50 66.00
CA SER A 4 1.57 16.76 66.44
C SER A 4 2.20 17.58 65.29
N ARG A 5 2.66 18.81 65.61
CA ARG A 5 3.63 19.64 64.86
C ARG A 5 4.94 19.71 65.67
N PRO A 6 6.10 20.15 65.14
CA PRO A 6 6.48 21.57 65.35
C PRO A 6 7.34 22.22 64.24
N ASN A 7 7.78 23.46 64.53
CA ASN A 7 8.36 24.47 63.62
C ASN A 7 9.88 24.39 63.34
N SER A 8 10.26 24.99 62.20
CA SER A 8 11.39 25.91 61.91
C SER A 8 12.85 25.61 62.34
N LYS A 9 13.77 25.79 61.37
CA LYS A 9 14.87 26.80 61.35
C LYS A 9 15.76 26.65 60.10
N GLY A 10 16.09 27.75 59.43
CA GLY A 10 17.25 27.82 58.51
C GLY A 10 18.52 28.21 59.28
N PRO A 11 19.74 28.03 58.72
CA PRO A 11 20.50 29.17 58.14
C PRO A 11 21.52 28.72 57.05
N PRO A 12 22.52 29.53 56.65
CA PRO A 12 22.52 30.95 56.27
C PRO A 12 23.01 31.18 54.82
N ALA A 13 22.86 32.41 54.31
CA ALA A 13 23.56 32.88 53.12
C ALA A 13 24.82 33.69 53.52
N PHE A 14 25.86 33.66 52.68
CA PHE A 14 26.99 34.60 52.73
C PHE A 14 27.25 35.19 51.33
N PHE A 15 27.55 36.49 51.28
CA PHE A 15 27.76 37.29 50.06
C PHE A 15 29.26 37.47 49.76
N ALA A 16 29.63 37.39 48.47
CA ALA A 16 30.54 38.31 47.74
C ALA A 16 30.58 37.84 46.27
N SER A 17 30.23 38.61 45.23
CA SER A 17 30.57 40.00 44.87
C SER A 17 32.02 40.19 44.38
N THR A 18 32.31 39.74 43.16
CA THR A 18 33.43 40.26 42.34
C THR A 18 32.93 40.63 40.94
N SER A 19 32.92 41.94 40.66
CA SER A 19 32.52 42.49 39.37
C SER A 19 33.70 42.47 38.39
N ALA A 20 33.54 41.81 37.24
CA ALA A 20 34.49 41.88 36.13
C ALA A 20 33.79 42.41 34.88
N VAL A 21 34.06 43.67 34.54
CA VAL A 21 33.52 44.32 33.34
C VAL A 21 34.27 43.84 32.11
N THR A 22 33.56 43.35 31.11
CA THR A 22 34.10 43.10 29.76
C THR A 22 33.25 43.83 28.71
N PRO A 23 33.86 44.33 27.61
CA PRO A 23 33.24 45.34 26.77
C PRO A 23 32.15 44.81 25.83
N SER A 24 31.18 45.66 25.53
CA SER A 24 30.02 45.38 24.68
C SER A 24 30.41 45.20 23.21
N ARG A 25 30.15 44.00 22.66
CA ARG A 25 30.21 43.71 21.22
C ARG A 25 28.89 44.16 20.55
N PRO A 26 28.91 44.89 19.43
CA PRO A 26 27.69 45.39 18.78
C PRO A 26 26.84 44.23 18.23
N THR A 27 25.54 44.27 18.52
CA THR A 27 24.58 43.22 18.16
C THR A 27 23.96 43.46 16.79
N SER A 28 24.74 43.22 15.72
CA SER A 28 24.17 43.08 14.38
C SER A 28 23.37 41.77 14.28
N ARG A 29 22.10 41.79 14.70
CA ARG A 29 21.13 40.73 14.41
C ARG A 29 20.85 40.71 12.91
N GLY A 30 21.66 39.98 12.16
CA GLY A 30 21.31 39.59 10.79
C GLY A 30 19.95 38.86 10.77
N PRO A 31 19.22 38.88 9.64
CA PRO A 31 17.92 38.23 9.56
C PRO A 31 18.06 36.74 9.91
N ARG A 32 17.28 36.26 10.89
CA ARG A 32 17.15 34.82 11.10
C ARG A 32 16.52 34.24 9.82
N PRO A 33 17.08 33.18 9.22
CA PRO A 33 16.40 32.50 8.12
C PRO A 33 15.03 32.05 8.61
N ALA A 34 13.99 32.29 7.80
CA ALA A 34 12.64 31.86 8.15
C ALA A 34 12.61 30.33 8.22
N ALA A 35 12.12 29.80 9.35
CA ALA A 35 11.91 28.37 9.51
C ALA A 35 11.02 27.82 8.40
N PHE A 36 11.26 26.59 7.96
CA PHE A 36 10.45 25.97 6.90
C PHE A 36 8.98 25.84 7.34
N VAL A 37 8.12 26.73 6.82
CA VAL A 37 6.68 26.67 7.07
C VAL A 37 6.04 25.69 6.09
N THR A 38 5.37 24.66 6.60
CA THR A 38 4.57 23.77 5.75
C THR A 38 3.50 24.57 5.00
N PRO A 39 3.29 24.33 3.70
CA PRO A 39 2.25 25.03 2.94
C PRO A 39 0.81 24.72 3.41
N PHE A 40 0.63 23.78 4.35
CA PHE A 40 -0.64 23.39 4.94
C PHE A 40 -0.52 23.29 6.46
N LYS A 41 -1.57 23.70 7.18
CA LYS A 41 -1.85 23.25 8.56
C LYS A 41 -2.75 22.02 8.47
N GLN A 42 -2.50 20.99 9.28
CA GLN A 42 -3.30 19.77 9.27
C GLN A 42 -4.77 20.07 9.62
N GLY A 43 -5.70 19.55 8.82
CA GLY A 43 -7.12 19.40 9.17
C GLY A 43 -8.03 20.62 8.99
N MET A 44 -7.51 21.78 8.58
CA MET A 44 -8.31 23.02 8.42
C MET A 44 -8.69 23.29 6.96
N LYS A 45 -9.96 23.67 6.73
CA LYS A 45 -10.48 24.02 5.40
C LYS A 45 -9.93 25.38 4.90
N PRO A 46 -9.77 25.57 3.58
CA PRO A 46 -9.50 26.88 2.99
C PRO A 46 -10.55 27.90 3.43
N GLY A 47 -10.12 29.13 3.72
CA GLY A 47 -10.99 30.21 4.19
C GLY A 47 -10.98 30.45 5.72
N GLN A 48 -10.51 29.50 6.54
CA GLN A 48 -10.31 29.76 7.98
C GLN A 48 -9.10 30.69 8.22
N ALA A 49 -9.14 31.50 9.28
CA ALA A 49 -8.18 32.59 9.53
C ALA A 49 -6.70 32.13 9.51
N GLY A 50 -6.40 30.90 9.96
CA GLY A 50 -5.05 30.33 9.95
C GLY A 50 -4.50 29.93 8.57
N HIS A 51 -5.35 29.88 7.53
CA HIS A 51 -4.97 29.56 6.15
C HIS A 51 -4.79 30.85 5.32
N GLN A 52 -5.60 31.89 5.59
CA GLN A 52 -5.54 33.17 4.86
C GLN A 52 -4.19 33.90 5.04
N SER A 53 -3.61 33.86 6.24
CA SER A 53 -2.28 34.43 6.54
C SER A 53 -1.13 33.74 5.78
N LEU A 54 -1.27 32.44 5.52
CA LEU A 54 -0.32 31.64 4.74
C LEU A 54 -0.41 31.97 3.24
N GLN A 55 -1.63 32.13 2.70
CA GLN A 55 -1.82 32.54 1.31
C GLN A 55 -1.35 33.98 1.03
N SER A 56 -1.53 34.93 1.96
CA SER A 56 -1.14 36.34 1.75
C SER A 56 0.37 36.51 1.60
N SER A 57 1.16 35.70 2.30
CA SER A 57 2.63 35.66 2.18
C SER A 57 3.12 35.11 0.83
N LEU A 58 2.32 34.26 0.17
CA LEU A 58 2.69 33.58 -1.08
C LEU A 58 2.25 34.32 -2.35
N LYS A 59 1.34 35.29 -2.27
CA LYS A 59 0.76 36.01 -3.42
C LYS A 59 1.51 37.28 -3.83
N LYS A 60 2.62 37.64 -3.17
CA LYS A 60 3.41 38.86 -3.46
C LYS A 60 4.43 38.72 -4.61
N ALA A 61 4.47 37.60 -5.31
CA ALA A 61 5.41 37.37 -6.41
C ALA A 61 4.69 36.95 -7.70
N ILE A 62 5.01 37.68 -8.79
CA ILE A 62 4.70 37.43 -10.21
C ILE A 62 3.30 37.91 -10.70
N PRO A 63 3.23 38.88 -11.65
CA PRO A 63 2.00 39.28 -12.36
C PRO A 63 1.62 38.32 -13.50
N ALA A 64 0.36 38.38 -13.95
CA ALA A 64 -0.18 37.52 -15.02
C ALA A 64 -0.70 38.32 -16.24
N THR A 65 -0.57 37.75 -17.44
CA THR A 65 -1.16 38.22 -18.72
C THR A 65 -1.54 36.96 -19.58
N PRO A 66 -2.22 37.04 -20.76
CA PRO A 66 -3.53 36.36 -20.90
C PRO A 66 -3.59 35.30 -22.02
N LYS A 67 -4.77 34.70 -22.23
CA LYS A 67 -5.07 33.72 -23.30
C LYS A 67 -6.04 34.28 -24.35
N THR A 68 -5.98 33.75 -25.57
CA THR A 68 -7.04 33.86 -26.59
C THR A 68 -7.40 32.48 -27.20
N PRO A 69 -8.61 32.29 -27.76
CA PRO A 69 -9.14 30.97 -28.15
C PRO A 69 -9.37 30.79 -29.66
N TYR A 70 -9.59 29.56 -30.14
CA TYR A 70 -10.18 29.32 -31.47
C TYR A 70 -11.18 28.14 -31.51
N SER A 71 -12.12 28.24 -32.46
CA SER A 71 -13.36 27.48 -32.54
C SER A 71 -13.30 26.19 -33.38
N ALA A 72 -14.15 25.27 -32.94
CA ALA A 72 -14.74 24.11 -33.61
C ALA A 72 -15.33 24.34 -35.02
N HIS A 73 -15.45 23.24 -35.77
CA HIS A 73 -16.43 23.02 -36.84
C HIS A 73 -16.91 21.55 -36.87
N SER A 74 -18.06 21.31 -37.51
CA SER A 74 -18.88 20.10 -37.41
C SER A 74 -19.39 19.60 -38.77
N SER A 75 -19.54 18.29 -38.97
CA SER A 75 -20.53 17.72 -39.91
C SER A 75 -20.69 16.19 -39.80
N THR A 76 -21.90 15.72 -40.12
CA THR A 76 -22.39 14.34 -40.35
C THR A 76 -23.48 14.43 -41.46
N PRO A 77 -24.26 13.39 -41.86
CA PRO A 77 -24.16 11.92 -41.73
C PRO A 77 -24.36 11.18 -43.10
N MET A 78 -24.48 9.83 -43.13
CA MET A 78 -25.56 9.02 -43.76
C MET A 78 -25.16 7.56 -44.12
N ALA A 79 -26.10 6.61 -43.93
CA ALA A 79 -26.45 5.37 -44.70
C ALA A 79 -25.35 4.39 -45.26
N SER A 80 -25.55 3.07 -45.47
CA SER A 80 -26.65 2.12 -45.19
C SER A 80 -26.22 0.63 -45.30
N SER A 81 -26.93 -0.26 -44.59
CA SER A 81 -27.30 -1.67 -44.91
C SER A 81 -26.44 -2.57 -45.83
N SER A 82 -26.16 -3.80 -45.36
CA SER A 82 -26.48 -5.05 -46.08
C SER A 82 -26.49 -6.28 -45.14
N LYS A 83 -27.42 -7.22 -45.37
CA LYS A 83 -27.60 -8.47 -44.60
C LYS A 83 -27.10 -9.68 -45.40
N VAL A 84 -26.67 -10.75 -44.72
CA VAL A 84 -26.55 -12.11 -45.28
C VAL A 84 -27.20 -13.10 -44.30
N MET A 85 -27.97 -14.06 -44.81
CA MET A 85 -28.74 -15.04 -44.02
C MET A 85 -27.97 -16.36 -43.80
N LEU A 86 -28.30 -17.05 -42.71
CA LEU A 86 -27.94 -18.46 -42.48
C LEU A 86 -29.14 -19.40 -42.75
N PRO A 87 -28.91 -20.73 -42.92
CA PRO A 87 -29.98 -21.72 -43.13
C PRO A 87 -30.74 -22.14 -41.84
N THR A 88 -31.79 -22.91 -42.05
CA THR A 88 -32.95 -23.22 -41.19
C THR A 88 -32.78 -24.31 -40.11
N PRO A 89 -33.72 -24.43 -39.12
CA PRO A 89 -33.50 -25.15 -37.86
C PRO A 89 -33.91 -26.63 -37.86
N LYS A 90 -33.60 -27.33 -36.76
CA LYS A 90 -34.22 -28.62 -36.39
C LYS A 90 -34.58 -28.70 -34.91
N LYS A 91 -35.87 -28.96 -34.66
CA LYS A 91 -36.52 -29.47 -33.43
C LYS A 91 -36.51 -28.52 -32.20
N LYS A 92 -37.58 -28.62 -31.40
CA LYS A 92 -37.95 -27.69 -30.32
C LYS A 92 -38.01 -28.45 -28.99
N PHE A 93 -37.68 -27.77 -27.90
CA PHE A 93 -38.04 -28.15 -26.52
C PHE A 93 -38.75 -26.93 -25.89
N PHE A 94 -39.81 -27.15 -25.10
CA PHE A 94 -40.78 -26.10 -24.77
C PHE A 94 -40.78 -25.64 -23.30
N ASP A 95 -40.63 -24.32 -23.12
CA ASP A 95 -41.54 -23.53 -22.28
C ASP A 95 -41.75 -22.15 -22.93
N THR A 96 -42.77 -22.06 -23.80
CA THR A 96 -43.16 -20.82 -24.49
C THR A 96 -43.99 -19.86 -23.64
N ALA A 97 -44.31 -20.19 -22.40
CA ALA A 97 -45.03 -19.29 -21.49
C ALA A 97 -44.05 -18.34 -20.79
N LEU A 98 -42.92 -18.86 -20.30
CA LEU A 98 -41.95 -18.07 -19.54
C LEU A 98 -41.27 -16.98 -20.38
N CYS A 99 -40.93 -17.27 -21.65
CA CYS A 99 -40.28 -16.29 -22.53
C CYS A 99 -41.16 -15.08 -22.88
N ARG A 100 -42.50 -15.20 -22.70
CA ARG A 100 -43.46 -14.10 -22.82
C ARG A 100 -43.66 -13.34 -21.51
N ASN A 101 -43.30 -13.95 -20.37
CA ASN A 101 -43.50 -13.37 -19.06
C ASN A 101 -42.23 -12.65 -18.55
N LEU A 102 -42.15 -11.35 -18.85
CA LEU A 102 -41.06 -10.48 -18.40
C LEU A 102 -40.93 -10.42 -16.86
N SER A 103 -42.00 -10.67 -16.08
CA SER A 103 -41.89 -10.71 -14.62
C SER A 103 -41.21 -11.99 -14.13
N ALA A 104 -41.48 -13.13 -14.76
CA ALA A 104 -40.81 -14.40 -14.49
C ALA A 104 -39.32 -14.35 -14.90
N LEU A 105 -38.99 -13.81 -16.08
CA LEU A 105 -37.59 -13.64 -16.49
C LEU A 105 -36.79 -12.72 -15.55
N LYS A 106 -37.44 -11.71 -14.94
CA LYS A 106 -36.81 -10.86 -13.91
C LYS A 106 -36.55 -11.57 -12.58
N GLN A 107 -37.23 -12.68 -12.30
CA GLN A 107 -36.99 -13.49 -11.09
C GLN A 107 -35.80 -14.44 -11.27
N ILE A 108 -35.31 -14.66 -12.50
CA ILE A 108 -34.10 -15.44 -12.76
C ILE A 108 -32.87 -14.64 -12.31
N THR A 109 -32.16 -15.16 -11.32
CA THR A 109 -30.92 -14.61 -10.74
C THR A 109 -29.92 -15.77 -10.55
N PRO A 110 -28.62 -15.52 -10.31
CA PRO A 110 -27.66 -16.59 -10.05
C PRO A 110 -27.95 -17.46 -8.82
N LYS A 111 -28.91 -17.07 -7.96
CA LYS A 111 -29.40 -17.87 -6.84
C LYS A 111 -30.66 -18.68 -7.20
N THR A 112 -31.62 -18.06 -7.88
CA THR A 112 -32.90 -18.68 -8.23
C THR A 112 -32.81 -19.57 -9.48
N ALA A 113 -31.88 -19.30 -10.40
CA ALA A 113 -31.70 -20.03 -11.64
C ALA A 113 -31.32 -21.51 -11.44
N LEU A 114 -30.71 -21.88 -10.30
CA LEU A 114 -30.40 -23.27 -9.98
C LEU A 114 -31.68 -24.13 -9.82
N PHE A 115 -32.79 -23.52 -9.38
CA PHE A 115 -34.09 -24.18 -9.23
C PHE A 115 -34.95 -24.11 -10.50
N PHE A 116 -34.46 -23.51 -11.58
CA PHE A 116 -35.15 -23.47 -12.85
C PHE A 116 -34.83 -24.74 -13.66
N SER A 117 -35.87 -25.33 -14.26
CA SER A 117 -35.77 -26.44 -15.20
C SER A 117 -36.62 -26.15 -16.44
N PHE A 118 -36.18 -26.62 -17.60
CA PHE A 118 -37.04 -26.73 -18.78
C PHE A 118 -37.86 -28.02 -18.70
N PHE A 119 -38.77 -28.23 -19.63
CA PHE A 119 -39.51 -29.48 -19.76
C PHE A 119 -39.29 -30.10 -21.14
N SER A 120 -39.09 -31.42 -21.17
CA SER A 120 -39.12 -32.22 -22.39
C SER A 120 -40.55 -32.33 -22.92
N ASP A 121 -40.72 -32.67 -24.20
CA ASP A 121 -42.03 -33.00 -24.79
C ASP A 121 -42.73 -34.15 -24.02
N ASP A 122 -41.95 -35.05 -23.42
CA ASP A 122 -42.41 -36.14 -22.53
C ASP A 122 -42.81 -35.67 -21.11
N GLY A 123 -42.84 -34.36 -20.84
CA GLY A 123 -43.13 -33.77 -19.52
C GLY A 123 -42.02 -33.92 -18.46
N ARG A 124 -40.86 -34.48 -18.82
CA ARG A 124 -39.70 -34.63 -17.89
C ARG A 124 -39.05 -33.28 -17.62
N SER A 125 -38.71 -33.02 -16.35
CA SER A 125 -37.89 -31.88 -15.94
C SER A 125 -36.47 -31.99 -16.49
N LEU A 126 -35.91 -30.87 -16.97
CA LEU A 126 -34.57 -30.75 -17.53
C LEU A 126 -33.83 -29.60 -16.82
N GLY A 127 -33.12 -29.94 -15.73
CA GLY A 127 -32.34 -29.03 -14.90
C GLY A 127 -30.84 -29.24 -15.03
N SER A 128 -30.07 -28.82 -14.01
CA SER A 128 -28.60 -28.94 -14.02
C SER A 128 -28.11 -30.39 -13.95
N THR A 129 -28.83 -31.28 -13.25
CA THR A 129 -28.51 -32.72 -13.15
C THR A 129 -28.63 -33.42 -14.51
N GLU A 130 -29.72 -33.16 -15.24
CA GLU A 130 -29.92 -33.70 -16.59
C GLU A 130 -28.89 -33.11 -17.57
N ALA A 131 -28.48 -31.86 -17.36
CA ALA A 131 -27.45 -31.22 -18.17
C ALA A 131 -26.07 -31.85 -17.93
N LEU A 132 -25.74 -32.23 -16.69
CA LEU A 132 -24.53 -33.00 -16.38
C LEU A 132 -24.56 -34.36 -17.08
N ALA A 133 -25.66 -35.11 -16.99
CA ALA A 133 -25.79 -36.41 -17.65
C ALA A 133 -25.61 -36.30 -19.17
N HIS A 134 -26.15 -35.25 -19.80
CA HIS A 134 -25.94 -34.96 -21.21
C HIS A 134 -24.48 -34.60 -21.54
N LEU A 135 -23.80 -33.80 -20.71
CA LEU A 135 -22.39 -33.48 -20.91
C LEU A 135 -21.51 -34.74 -20.84
N GLN A 136 -21.75 -35.61 -19.85
CA GLN A 136 -21.03 -36.87 -19.68
C GLN A 136 -21.25 -37.83 -20.85
N SER A 137 -22.50 -37.95 -21.36
CA SER A 137 -22.78 -38.76 -22.56
C SER A 137 -22.14 -38.18 -23.83
N ALA A 138 -21.94 -36.86 -23.90
CA ALA A 138 -21.17 -36.18 -24.93
C ALA A 138 -19.63 -36.24 -24.73
N GLY A 139 -19.14 -37.01 -23.75
CA GLY A 139 -17.72 -37.24 -23.50
C GLY A 139 -17.02 -36.26 -22.55
N CYS A 140 -17.75 -35.31 -21.95
CA CYS A 140 -17.20 -34.33 -21.01
C CYS A 140 -17.06 -34.94 -19.60
N LYS A 141 -16.13 -35.89 -19.44
CA LYS A 141 -15.99 -36.74 -18.25
C LYS A 141 -15.62 -35.98 -16.97
N ASP A 142 -14.86 -34.89 -17.08
CA ASP A 142 -14.37 -34.12 -15.93
C ASP A 142 -15.38 -33.06 -15.45
N ALA A 143 -16.57 -33.01 -16.05
CA ALA A 143 -17.65 -32.14 -15.60
C ALA A 143 -18.21 -32.64 -14.27
N THR A 144 -18.20 -31.80 -13.24
CA THR A 144 -18.79 -32.09 -11.93
C THR A 144 -20.13 -31.38 -11.76
N GLN A 145 -20.98 -31.89 -10.87
CA GLN A 145 -22.28 -31.27 -10.58
C GLN A 145 -22.12 -29.80 -10.14
N ALA A 146 -21.17 -29.51 -9.24
CA ALA A 146 -20.90 -28.14 -8.79
C ALA A 146 -20.43 -27.19 -9.92
N TRP A 147 -19.65 -27.70 -10.90
CA TRP A 147 -19.25 -26.93 -12.08
C TRP A 147 -20.47 -26.63 -12.97
N VAL A 148 -21.34 -27.62 -13.20
CA VAL A 148 -22.57 -27.45 -13.99
C VAL A 148 -23.54 -26.50 -13.28
N ASP A 149 -23.83 -26.68 -11.99
CA ASP A 149 -24.74 -25.84 -11.21
C ASP A 149 -24.36 -24.34 -11.24
N ASN A 150 -23.07 -24.05 -11.10
CA ASN A 150 -22.55 -22.68 -11.20
C ASN A 150 -22.75 -22.09 -12.60
N HIS A 151 -22.36 -22.82 -13.64
CA HIS A 151 -22.44 -22.30 -15.02
C HIS A 151 -23.87 -22.27 -15.55
N TRP A 152 -24.71 -23.24 -15.21
CA TRP A 152 -26.16 -23.26 -15.45
C TRP A 152 -26.79 -21.96 -14.96
N SER A 153 -26.56 -21.62 -13.69
CA SER A 153 -27.10 -20.42 -13.06
C SER A 153 -26.69 -19.13 -13.77
N LEU A 154 -25.42 -19.02 -14.19
CA LEU A 154 -24.89 -17.84 -14.89
C LEU A 154 -25.32 -17.78 -16.37
N ILE A 155 -25.44 -18.93 -17.05
CA ILE A 155 -25.95 -19.03 -18.42
C ILE A 155 -27.42 -18.62 -18.46
N LEU A 156 -28.27 -19.19 -17.60
CA LEU A 156 -29.68 -18.82 -17.51
C LEU A 156 -29.85 -17.35 -17.16
N TRP A 157 -29.15 -16.82 -16.16
CA TRP A 157 -29.26 -15.41 -15.82
C TRP A 157 -28.92 -14.48 -17.00
N LYS A 158 -27.86 -14.82 -17.76
CA LYS A 158 -27.50 -14.12 -19.00
C LYS A 158 -28.61 -14.25 -20.06
N LEU A 159 -29.13 -15.45 -20.30
CA LEU A 159 -30.16 -15.71 -21.30
C LEU A 159 -31.48 -15.00 -20.96
N ALA A 160 -31.90 -14.99 -19.70
CA ALA A 160 -33.08 -14.26 -19.23
C ALA A 160 -32.94 -12.76 -19.48
N GLY A 161 -31.77 -12.18 -19.18
CA GLY A 161 -31.46 -10.78 -19.48
C GLY A 161 -31.47 -10.46 -20.98
N MET A 162 -30.97 -11.37 -21.83
CA MET A 162 -30.99 -11.19 -23.29
C MET A 162 -32.40 -11.32 -23.87
N ALA A 163 -33.19 -12.29 -23.39
CA ALA A 163 -34.60 -12.47 -23.73
C ALA A 163 -35.43 -11.23 -23.35
N ALA A 164 -35.26 -10.73 -22.12
CA ALA A 164 -35.89 -9.50 -21.63
C ALA A 164 -35.49 -8.25 -22.44
N LEU A 165 -34.28 -8.21 -23.01
CA LEU A 165 -33.80 -7.10 -23.84
C LEU A 165 -34.35 -7.14 -25.28
N ASN A 166 -34.61 -8.31 -25.83
CA ASN A 166 -35.18 -8.47 -27.18
C ASN A 166 -36.25 -9.59 -27.21
N PRO A 167 -37.45 -9.36 -26.65
CA PRO A 167 -38.47 -10.42 -26.52
C PRO A 167 -38.99 -10.93 -27.86
N SER A 168 -39.00 -10.08 -28.91
CA SER A 168 -39.45 -10.47 -30.25
C SER A 168 -38.54 -11.52 -30.90
N GLN A 169 -37.26 -11.58 -30.55
CA GLN A 169 -36.36 -12.65 -31.01
C GLN A 169 -36.70 -14.02 -30.39
N GLU A 170 -37.28 -14.06 -29.18
CA GLU A 170 -37.67 -15.33 -28.55
C GLU A 170 -38.95 -15.94 -29.16
N LEU A 171 -39.68 -15.16 -29.97
CA LEU A 171 -40.81 -15.65 -30.77
C LEU A 171 -40.34 -16.45 -32.00
N ASP A 172 -39.14 -16.18 -32.50
CA ASP A 172 -38.54 -16.90 -33.62
C ASP A 172 -37.95 -18.24 -33.14
N ASP A 173 -38.57 -19.35 -33.54
CA ASP A 173 -38.11 -20.69 -33.17
C ASP A 173 -36.71 -21.05 -33.71
N VAL A 174 -36.17 -20.30 -34.70
CA VAL A 174 -34.81 -20.48 -35.21
C VAL A 174 -33.78 -19.77 -34.34
N ASN A 175 -34.10 -18.56 -33.88
CA ASN A 175 -33.17 -17.62 -33.25
C ASN A 175 -33.44 -17.39 -31.75
N ARG A 176 -34.38 -18.14 -31.15
CA ARG A 176 -34.64 -18.21 -29.71
C ARG A 176 -33.36 -18.55 -28.96
N ARG A 177 -33.16 -17.87 -27.83
CA ARG A 177 -31.99 -18.05 -26.95
C ARG A 177 -32.41 -18.64 -25.60
N TRP A 178 -33.66 -18.43 -25.18
CA TRP A 178 -34.24 -19.08 -24.02
C TRP A 178 -34.75 -20.49 -24.36
N CYS A 179 -33.83 -21.45 -24.51
CA CYS A 179 -34.13 -22.86 -24.69
C CYS A 179 -33.02 -23.77 -24.12
N TRP A 180 -33.35 -25.04 -23.95
CA TRP A 180 -32.46 -26.08 -23.41
C TRP A 180 -31.21 -26.28 -24.27
N GLU A 181 -31.36 -26.31 -25.59
CA GLU A 181 -30.27 -26.54 -26.56
C GLU A 181 -29.19 -25.46 -26.45
N GLU A 182 -29.59 -24.20 -26.30
CA GLU A 182 -28.68 -23.06 -26.16
C GLU A 182 -27.94 -23.07 -24.81
N VAL A 183 -28.56 -23.61 -23.75
CA VAL A 183 -27.89 -23.82 -22.47
C VAL A 183 -26.83 -24.93 -22.58
N LEU A 184 -27.19 -26.09 -23.14
CA LEU A 184 -26.25 -27.20 -23.39
C LEU A 184 -25.10 -26.78 -24.29
N ARG A 185 -25.38 -26.07 -25.39
CA ARG A 185 -24.36 -25.55 -26.31
C ARG A 185 -23.37 -24.62 -25.61
N GLN A 186 -23.84 -23.80 -24.67
CA GLN A 186 -22.97 -22.94 -23.87
C GLN A 186 -22.19 -23.69 -22.79
N LEU A 187 -22.77 -24.73 -22.18
CA LEU A 187 -22.05 -25.60 -21.23
C LEU A 187 -20.90 -26.34 -21.95
N LEU A 188 -21.17 -26.95 -23.11
CA LEU A 188 -20.14 -27.57 -23.97
C LEU A 188 -19.03 -26.58 -24.34
N TYR A 189 -19.38 -25.36 -24.75
CA TYR A 189 -18.40 -24.30 -25.03
C TYR A 189 -17.56 -23.93 -23.79
N ARG A 190 -18.16 -23.87 -22.59
CA ARG A 190 -17.41 -23.60 -21.35
C ARG A 190 -16.46 -24.74 -21.03
N TYR A 191 -16.91 -25.99 -21.15
CA TYR A 191 -16.08 -27.17 -20.89
C TYR A 191 -14.85 -27.18 -21.81
N GLU A 192 -15.07 -27.01 -23.11
CA GLU A 192 -14.00 -26.94 -24.11
C GLU A 192 -12.99 -25.81 -23.80
N ARG A 193 -13.47 -24.61 -23.47
CA ARG A 193 -12.62 -23.45 -23.17
C ARG A 193 -11.84 -23.60 -21.87
N GLU A 194 -12.46 -24.11 -20.83
CA GLU A 194 -11.91 -24.08 -19.48
C GLU A 194 -11.16 -25.36 -19.11
N ILE A 195 -11.73 -26.52 -19.44
CA ILE A 195 -11.19 -27.84 -19.09
C ILE A 195 -10.19 -28.28 -20.17
N ASN A 196 -10.64 -28.42 -21.42
CA ASN A 196 -9.80 -28.95 -22.50
C ASN A 196 -8.68 -27.98 -22.90
N GLN A 197 -8.98 -26.68 -23.02
CA GLN A 197 -8.01 -25.64 -23.40
C GLN A 197 -7.32 -24.96 -22.21
N GLY A 198 -7.71 -25.26 -20.96
CA GLY A 198 -7.12 -24.67 -19.75
C GLY A 198 -7.28 -23.15 -19.60
N ALA A 199 -8.20 -22.50 -20.32
CA ALA A 199 -8.31 -21.03 -20.34
C ALA A 199 -9.01 -20.51 -19.08
N ARG A 200 -8.23 -20.28 -18.00
CA ARG A 200 -8.73 -19.86 -16.68
C ARG A 200 -9.41 -18.47 -16.71
N PRO A 201 -10.69 -18.36 -16.29
CA PRO A 201 -11.36 -17.08 -16.13
C PRO A 201 -10.73 -16.22 -15.02
N PRO A 202 -10.92 -14.88 -15.02
CA PRO A 202 -10.23 -13.97 -14.11
C PRO A 202 -10.39 -14.28 -12.63
N LEU A 203 -11.59 -14.56 -12.14
CA LEU A 203 -11.79 -14.87 -10.71
C LEU A 203 -11.10 -16.19 -10.34
N ARG A 204 -11.14 -17.20 -11.23
CA ARG A 204 -10.45 -18.48 -11.03
C ARG A 204 -8.93 -18.32 -11.05
N ALA A 205 -8.39 -17.55 -11.99
CA ALA A 205 -6.96 -17.25 -12.08
C ALA A 205 -6.44 -16.40 -10.90
N ILE A 206 -7.32 -15.61 -10.26
CA ILE A 206 -6.99 -14.84 -9.04
C ILE A 206 -7.04 -15.74 -7.81
N ALA A 207 -8.06 -16.60 -7.67
CA ALA A 207 -8.16 -17.57 -6.57
C ALA A 207 -7.04 -18.63 -6.58
N GLY A 208 -6.63 -19.07 -7.79
CA GLY A 208 -5.48 -19.92 -8.02
C GLY A 208 -4.12 -19.21 -7.95
N GLN A 209 -4.08 -17.90 -7.68
CA GLN A 209 -2.89 -17.05 -7.63
C GLN A 209 -2.07 -16.93 -8.96
N ASP A 210 -2.59 -17.44 -10.09
CA ASP A 210 -1.95 -17.35 -11.42
C ASP A 210 -1.89 -15.91 -11.98
N LYS A 211 -2.82 -15.04 -11.53
CA LYS A 211 -2.97 -13.67 -12.01
C LYS A 211 -3.18 -12.69 -10.85
N SER A 212 -2.53 -11.54 -10.94
CA SER A 212 -2.63 -10.50 -9.91
C SER A 212 -4.03 -9.86 -9.89
N PRO A 213 -4.67 -9.73 -8.70
CA PRO A 213 -5.92 -8.99 -8.53
C PRO A 213 -5.76 -7.49 -8.79
N LEU A 214 -4.52 -6.99 -8.93
CA LEU A 214 -4.25 -5.60 -9.27
C LEU A 214 -4.65 -5.24 -10.72
N SER A 215 -4.75 -6.26 -11.59
CA SER A 215 -5.04 -6.12 -13.02
C SER A 215 -6.42 -5.47 -13.25
N PRO A 216 -6.57 -4.57 -14.26
CA PRO A 216 -7.88 -4.01 -14.59
C PRO A 216 -8.84 -5.09 -15.10
N MET A 217 -10.05 -5.15 -14.53
CA MET A 217 -11.08 -6.11 -14.90
C MET A 217 -12.49 -5.51 -14.81
N VAL A 218 -13.42 -5.98 -15.63
CA VAL A 218 -14.85 -5.65 -15.52
C VAL A 218 -15.59 -6.83 -14.89
N LEU A 219 -16.27 -6.58 -13.78
CA LEU A 219 -17.11 -7.55 -13.09
C LEU A 219 -18.57 -7.10 -13.15
N CYS A 220 -19.50 -8.03 -12.93
CA CYS A 220 -20.91 -7.75 -12.75
C CYS A 220 -21.29 -8.04 -11.30
N ILE A 221 -22.04 -7.15 -10.64
CA ILE A 221 -22.66 -7.46 -9.35
C ILE A 221 -23.72 -8.52 -9.60
N SER A 222 -23.59 -9.69 -8.97
CA SER A 222 -24.52 -10.81 -9.11
C SER A 222 -25.58 -10.83 -8.00
N ASP A 223 -25.23 -10.42 -6.79
CA ASP A 223 -26.15 -10.35 -5.65
C ASP A 223 -25.73 -9.28 -4.61
N ILE A 224 -26.67 -8.90 -3.75
CA ILE A 224 -26.44 -8.01 -2.59
C ILE A 224 -27.22 -8.54 -1.40
N THR A 225 -26.52 -8.95 -0.34
CA THR A 225 -27.11 -9.27 0.96
C THR A 225 -26.90 -8.12 1.94
N TRP A 226 -27.76 -8.05 2.95
CA TRP A 226 -27.75 -6.98 3.95
C TRP A 226 -27.69 -7.62 5.33
N SER A 227 -26.74 -7.19 6.17
CA SER A 227 -26.70 -7.57 7.58
C SER A 227 -27.14 -6.39 8.45
N GLU A 228 -27.98 -6.64 9.46
CA GLU A 228 -28.18 -5.65 10.51
C GLU A 228 -26.84 -5.31 11.18
N LYS A 229 -26.70 -4.04 11.59
CA LYS A 229 -25.56 -3.57 12.35
C LYS A 229 -26.06 -2.72 13.50
N THR A 230 -25.44 -2.89 14.66
CA THR A 230 -25.73 -2.13 15.87
C THR A 230 -24.45 -1.41 16.28
N ASP A 231 -24.57 -0.23 16.90
CA ASP A 231 -23.42 0.39 17.59
C ASP A 231 -23.21 -0.19 18.99
N GLU A 232 -22.23 0.36 19.72
CA GLU A 232 -21.86 -0.07 21.08
C GLU A 232 -22.96 0.26 22.11
N ASP A 233 -23.82 1.24 21.82
CA ASP A 233 -24.94 1.70 22.65
C ASP A 233 -26.26 0.95 22.37
N GLY A 234 -26.26 -0.02 21.45
CA GLY A 234 -27.44 -0.81 21.10
C GLY A 234 -28.35 -0.20 20.02
N VAL A 235 -27.96 0.91 19.39
CA VAL A 235 -28.75 1.59 18.36
C VAL A 235 -28.56 0.91 17.00
N LYS A 236 -29.68 0.65 16.31
CA LYS A 236 -29.64 0.08 14.95
C LYS A 236 -29.08 1.09 13.95
N LEU A 237 -27.92 0.76 13.38
CA LEU A 237 -27.29 1.48 12.28
C LEU A 237 -27.92 1.08 10.93
N ALA A 238 -27.61 1.84 9.88
CA ALA A 238 -27.96 1.46 8.52
C ALA A 238 -27.39 0.07 8.18
N PRO A 239 -28.19 -0.84 7.57
CA PRO A 239 -27.77 -2.22 7.35
C PRO A 239 -26.56 -2.28 6.40
N GLN A 240 -25.57 -3.08 6.74
CA GLN A 240 -24.33 -3.16 5.98
C GLN A 240 -24.52 -4.02 4.71
N PRO A 241 -24.25 -3.48 3.51
CA PRO A 241 -24.32 -4.25 2.27
C PRO A 241 -23.07 -5.13 2.10
N HIS A 242 -23.31 -6.40 1.80
CA HIS A 242 -22.30 -7.36 1.34
C HIS A 242 -22.59 -7.71 -0.12
N LEU A 243 -21.60 -7.57 -1.00
CA LEU A 243 -21.78 -7.73 -2.44
C LEU A 243 -21.23 -9.06 -2.93
N GLU A 244 -21.89 -9.64 -3.92
CA GLU A 244 -21.36 -10.74 -4.73
C GLU A 244 -21.07 -10.22 -6.14
N VAL A 245 -19.96 -10.66 -6.73
CA VAL A 245 -19.57 -10.31 -8.10
C VAL A 245 -19.24 -11.54 -8.95
N THR A 246 -19.43 -11.40 -10.26
CA THR A 246 -19.07 -12.41 -11.26
C THR A 246 -18.29 -11.81 -12.43
N ASP A 247 -17.34 -12.57 -12.97
CA ASP A 247 -16.68 -12.34 -14.26
C ASP A 247 -17.45 -12.99 -15.45
N GLY A 248 -18.63 -13.56 -15.18
CA GLY A 248 -19.43 -14.33 -16.12
C GLY A 248 -19.14 -15.84 -16.11
N TRP A 249 -18.10 -16.27 -15.39
CA TRP A 249 -17.70 -17.67 -15.22
C TRP A 249 -17.88 -18.16 -13.79
N TYR A 250 -17.46 -17.38 -12.81
CA TYR A 250 -17.57 -17.73 -11.40
C TYR A 250 -18.11 -16.56 -10.59
N ARG A 251 -18.39 -16.82 -9.31
CA ARG A 251 -18.86 -15.82 -8.34
C ARG A 251 -17.89 -15.74 -7.18
N LEU A 252 -17.71 -14.53 -6.64
CA LEU A 252 -16.90 -14.30 -5.46
C LEU A 252 -17.49 -13.16 -4.62
N ARG A 253 -17.27 -13.21 -3.31
CA ARG A 253 -17.65 -12.13 -2.40
C ARG A 253 -16.80 -10.88 -2.64
N LEU A 254 -17.39 -9.72 -2.41
CA LEU A 254 -16.78 -8.41 -2.63
C LEU A 254 -16.80 -7.59 -1.34
N ALA A 255 -15.63 -7.39 -0.74
CA ALA A 255 -15.43 -6.46 0.35
C ALA A 255 -15.30 -5.03 -0.19
N ILE A 256 -16.04 -4.10 0.41
CA ILE A 256 -16.20 -2.72 -0.09
C ILE A 256 -16.00 -1.67 1.00
N ASP A 257 -15.63 -0.45 0.60
CA ASP A 257 -15.50 0.70 1.50
C ASP A 257 -16.81 1.50 1.67
N ALA A 258 -16.77 2.50 2.56
CA ALA A 258 -17.91 3.35 2.87
C ALA A 258 -18.43 4.15 1.65
N THR A 259 -17.57 4.48 0.68
CA THR A 259 -18.00 5.15 -0.56
C THR A 259 -18.84 4.23 -1.42
N LEU A 260 -18.41 2.98 -1.59
CA LEU A 260 -19.15 1.96 -2.32
C LEU A 260 -20.43 1.55 -1.57
N ALA A 261 -20.38 1.43 -0.24
CA ALA A 261 -21.58 1.15 0.57
C ALA A 261 -22.66 2.23 0.38
N ARG A 262 -22.29 3.52 0.41
CA ARG A 262 -23.22 4.62 0.07
C ARG A 262 -23.74 4.52 -1.37
N ALA A 263 -22.93 4.08 -2.33
CA ALA A 263 -23.38 3.89 -3.71
C ALA A 263 -24.38 2.73 -3.84
N THR A 264 -24.25 1.68 -3.02
CA THR A 264 -25.23 0.60 -2.88
C THR A 264 -26.54 1.07 -2.25
N HIS A 265 -26.50 1.78 -1.11
CA HIS A 265 -27.71 2.36 -0.50
C HIS A 265 -28.47 3.31 -1.46
N LYS A 266 -27.76 4.01 -2.33
CA LYS A 266 -28.34 4.89 -3.38
C LYS A 266 -28.83 4.13 -4.62
N GLY A 267 -28.75 2.80 -4.66
CA GLY A 267 -29.18 1.96 -5.79
C GLY A 267 -28.36 2.14 -7.09
N LEU A 268 -27.18 2.79 -7.01
CA LEU A 268 -26.26 2.93 -8.13
C LEU A 268 -25.59 1.59 -8.44
N LEU A 269 -25.14 0.93 -7.37
CA LEU A 269 -24.71 -0.47 -7.35
C LEU A 269 -25.92 -1.34 -7.02
N ARG A 270 -26.18 -2.33 -7.88
CA ARG A 270 -27.31 -3.28 -7.78
C ARG A 270 -27.02 -4.51 -8.65
N PRO A 271 -27.68 -5.66 -8.43
CA PRO A 271 -27.53 -6.83 -9.28
C PRO A 271 -27.70 -6.50 -10.78
N GLY A 272 -26.88 -7.12 -11.62
CA GLY A 272 -26.79 -6.85 -13.06
C GLY A 272 -25.98 -5.61 -13.44
N ARG A 273 -25.51 -4.78 -12.48
CA ARG A 273 -24.64 -3.63 -12.77
C ARG A 273 -23.21 -4.09 -13.01
N LYS A 274 -22.62 -3.66 -14.13
CA LYS A 274 -21.19 -3.85 -14.42
C LYS A 274 -20.34 -2.75 -13.82
N ILE A 275 -19.21 -3.15 -13.24
CA ILE A 275 -18.20 -2.28 -12.62
C ILE A 275 -16.80 -2.60 -13.19
N GLY A 276 -16.03 -1.57 -13.52
CA GLY A 276 -14.60 -1.66 -13.78
C GLY A 276 -13.83 -1.51 -12.47
N VAL A 277 -12.92 -2.44 -12.20
CA VAL A 277 -12.17 -2.59 -10.94
C VAL A 277 -10.68 -2.60 -11.25
N MET A 278 -9.89 -1.88 -10.45
CA MET A 278 -8.42 -1.90 -10.47
C MET A 278 -7.83 -1.96 -9.07
N SER A 279 -6.59 -2.45 -8.97
CA SER A 279 -5.85 -2.55 -7.70
C SER A 279 -6.65 -3.22 -6.58
N ALA A 280 -7.41 -4.28 -6.90
CA ALA A 280 -8.11 -5.05 -5.89
C ALA A 280 -7.10 -5.83 -5.03
N ASN A 281 -7.47 -6.05 -3.77
CA ASN A 281 -6.72 -6.92 -2.86
C ASN A 281 -7.50 -8.22 -2.66
N ILE A 282 -6.80 -9.27 -2.23
CA ILE A 282 -7.43 -10.50 -1.74
C ILE A 282 -7.48 -10.44 -0.22
N ILE A 283 -8.66 -10.70 0.36
CA ILE A 283 -8.80 -11.05 1.78
C ILE A 283 -9.03 -12.56 1.80
N SER A 284 -8.11 -13.32 2.36
CA SER A 284 -8.22 -14.79 2.45
C SER A 284 -8.02 -15.26 3.88
N LYS A 285 -8.78 -16.29 4.28
CA LYS A 285 -8.54 -17.05 5.51
C LYS A 285 -7.40 -18.08 5.36
N ARG A 286 -6.97 -18.36 4.12
CA ARG A 286 -5.91 -19.31 3.77
C ARG A 286 -4.84 -18.63 2.92
N ASN A 287 -3.56 -18.87 3.18
CA ASN A 287 -2.49 -18.26 2.38
C ASN A 287 -2.23 -18.99 1.03
N GLU A 288 -2.83 -20.16 0.86
CA GLU A 288 -2.64 -21.06 -0.27
C GLU A 288 -3.63 -20.79 -1.42
N PRO A 289 -3.27 -21.12 -2.68
CA PRO A 289 -4.20 -21.14 -3.81
C PRO A 289 -5.44 -21.98 -3.50
N SER A 290 -6.62 -21.54 -3.97
CA SER A 290 -7.89 -22.24 -3.76
C SER A 290 -8.62 -22.49 -5.07
N GLU A 291 -9.29 -23.63 -5.20
CA GLU A 291 -10.27 -23.85 -6.26
C GLU A 291 -11.39 -22.79 -6.11
N ILE A 292 -11.84 -22.22 -7.23
CA ILE A 292 -12.76 -21.08 -7.22
C ILE A 292 -14.15 -21.40 -6.67
N LEU A 293 -14.62 -22.65 -6.81
CA LEU A 293 -15.90 -23.09 -6.24
C LEU A 293 -15.81 -23.24 -4.72
N ASP A 294 -14.67 -23.68 -4.19
CA ASP A 294 -14.41 -23.79 -2.74
C ASP A 294 -14.04 -22.43 -2.11
N ALA A 295 -13.49 -21.51 -2.90
CA ALA A 295 -13.03 -20.20 -2.45
C ALA A 295 -14.15 -19.31 -1.88
N TYR A 296 -15.41 -19.52 -2.28
CA TYR A 296 -16.53 -18.62 -1.95
C TYR A 296 -16.75 -18.36 -0.43
N GLY A 297 -16.36 -19.30 0.44
CA GLY A 297 -16.47 -19.18 1.90
C GLY A 297 -15.21 -18.69 2.62
N SER A 298 -14.07 -18.63 1.92
CA SER A 298 -12.74 -18.40 2.48
C SER A 298 -12.01 -17.19 1.87
N LEU A 299 -12.45 -16.72 0.70
CA LEU A 299 -11.81 -15.71 -0.14
C LEU A 299 -12.81 -14.58 -0.47
N GLU A 300 -12.41 -13.33 -0.23
CA GLU A 300 -13.16 -12.14 -0.63
C GLU A 300 -12.27 -11.18 -1.43
N LEU A 301 -12.81 -10.63 -2.52
CA LEU A 301 -12.13 -9.60 -3.30
C LEU A 301 -12.39 -8.23 -2.68
N GLN A 302 -11.36 -7.53 -2.23
CA GLN A 302 -11.50 -6.17 -1.69
C GLN A 302 -11.27 -5.12 -2.77
N ILE A 303 -12.19 -4.16 -2.89
CA ILE A 303 -12.07 -3.04 -3.81
C ILE A 303 -12.27 -1.69 -3.10
N HIS A 304 -11.77 -0.62 -3.74
CA HIS A 304 -11.88 0.75 -3.24
C HIS A 304 -12.69 1.62 -4.20
N GLY A 305 -13.54 2.51 -3.67
CA GLY A 305 -14.43 3.37 -4.45
C GLY A 305 -13.69 4.30 -5.40
N ASN A 306 -12.53 4.83 -4.99
CA ASN A 306 -11.65 5.64 -5.81
C ASN A 306 -10.88 4.84 -6.89
N SER A 307 -11.00 3.51 -6.88
CA SER A 307 -10.44 2.58 -7.88
C SER A 307 -11.51 1.77 -8.61
N CYS A 308 -12.77 2.19 -8.48
CA CYS A 308 -13.95 1.55 -9.05
C CYS A 308 -14.73 2.52 -9.94
N HIS A 309 -15.25 2.03 -11.05
CA HIS A 309 -16.05 2.82 -11.99
C HIS A 309 -17.26 2.01 -12.49
N LEU A 310 -18.37 2.68 -12.79
CA LEU A 310 -19.46 2.04 -13.53
C LEU A 310 -19.00 1.76 -14.96
N ALA A 311 -19.17 0.52 -15.42
CA ALA A 311 -18.88 0.10 -16.79
C ALA A 311 -20.14 0.19 -17.68
N PRO A 312 -20.00 0.43 -19.00
CA PRO A 312 -21.11 0.34 -19.94
C PRO A 312 -21.83 -1.02 -19.88
N TRP A 313 -23.13 -1.04 -20.17
CA TRP A 313 -23.95 -2.27 -20.10
C TRP A 313 -23.41 -3.40 -21.01
N HIS A 314 -22.85 -3.04 -22.17
CA HIS A 314 -22.27 -3.97 -23.14
C HIS A 314 -20.80 -4.30 -22.87
N ALA A 315 -20.18 -3.75 -21.82
CA ALA A 315 -18.77 -4.02 -21.52
C ALA A 315 -18.51 -5.52 -21.33
N LYS A 316 -17.47 -6.04 -21.96
CA LYS A 316 -17.06 -7.45 -21.84
C LYS A 316 -16.53 -7.70 -20.43
N LEU A 317 -17.07 -8.71 -19.75
CA LEU A 317 -16.60 -9.10 -18.42
C LEU A 317 -15.20 -9.72 -18.50
N GLY A 318 -14.48 -9.62 -17.38
CA GLY A 318 -13.14 -10.14 -17.18
C GLY A 318 -12.01 -9.12 -17.38
N PHE A 319 -10.77 -9.60 -17.48
CA PHE A 319 -9.58 -8.74 -17.63
C PHE A 319 -9.68 -7.80 -18.84
N GLN A 320 -9.17 -6.58 -18.67
CA GLN A 320 -9.11 -5.55 -19.69
C GLN A 320 -7.66 -5.26 -20.08
N ALA A 321 -7.41 -4.92 -21.34
CA ALA A 321 -6.07 -4.58 -21.82
C ALA A 321 -5.59 -3.18 -21.39
N ARG A 322 -6.52 -2.28 -21.02
CA ARG A 322 -6.21 -0.89 -20.65
C ARG A 322 -6.75 -0.57 -19.25
N PRO A 323 -5.96 0.07 -18.38
CA PRO A 323 -6.44 0.57 -17.10
C PRO A 323 -7.39 1.77 -17.28
N TRP A 324 -8.20 2.03 -16.26
CA TRP A 324 -8.93 3.28 -16.12
C TRP A 324 -8.11 4.30 -15.35
N VAL A 325 -8.11 5.55 -15.83
CA VAL A 325 -7.53 6.69 -15.12
C VAL A 325 -8.63 7.33 -14.27
N THR A 326 -8.37 7.50 -12.97
CA THR A 326 -9.28 8.20 -12.06
C THR A 326 -8.99 9.70 -12.08
N THR A 327 -10.05 10.50 -12.17
CA THR A 327 -9.99 11.96 -12.15
C THR A 327 -10.33 12.55 -10.78
N LEU A 328 -9.79 13.72 -10.45
CA LEU A 328 -9.99 14.43 -9.17
C LEU A 328 -11.47 14.66 -8.86
N HIS A 329 -12.27 14.94 -9.90
CA HIS A 329 -13.72 15.10 -9.83
C HIS A 329 -14.43 13.87 -9.22
N LYS A 330 -13.95 12.64 -9.45
CA LYS A 330 -14.59 11.42 -8.95
C LYS A 330 -14.22 11.04 -7.52
N LEU A 331 -13.20 11.66 -6.94
CA LEU A 331 -12.63 11.21 -5.68
C LEU A 331 -13.54 11.45 -4.47
N SER A 332 -13.58 10.48 -3.57
CA SER A 332 -14.18 10.58 -2.24
C SER A 332 -13.09 10.48 -1.16
N PRO A 333 -13.16 11.28 -0.07
CA PRO A 333 -12.14 11.28 0.98
C PRO A 333 -11.99 9.92 1.68
N ASP A 334 -13.05 9.12 1.70
CA ASP A 334 -13.16 7.79 2.29
C ASP A 334 -13.34 6.67 1.26
N GLY A 335 -13.03 6.95 -0.02
CA GLY A 335 -13.09 5.98 -1.13
C GLY A 335 -11.83 5.11 -1.26
N GLY A 336 -11.04 4.97 -0.20
CA GLY A 336 -9.81 4.18 -0.19
C GLY A 336 -8.74 4.64 -1.19
N LYS A 337 -7.85 3.70 -1.54
CA LYS A 337 -6.72 3.89 -2.47
C LYS A 337 -7.20 4.24 -3.88
N ILE A 338 -6.43 5.10 -4.55
CA ILE A 338 -6.59 5.50 -5.96
C ILE A 338 -5.56 4.71 -6.79
N SER A 339 -6.02 3.88 -7.73
CA SER A 339 -5.14 3.03 -8.54
C SER A 339 -4.19 3.80 -9.44
N LEU A 340 -4.72 4.73 -10.22
CA LEU A 340 -4.02 5.39 -11.31
C LEU A 340 -4.62 6.77 -11.60
N MET A 341 -3.77 7.77 -11.79
CA MET A 341 -4.13 9.15 -12.11
C MET A 341 -3.18 9.71 -13.19
N ASP A 342 -3.66 10.64 -14.01
CA ASP A 342 -2.89 11.40 -15.01
C ASP A 342 -3.05 12.89 -14.72
N LEU A 343 -1.96 13.51 -14.30
CA LEU A 343 -1.98 14.80 -13.61
C LEU A 343 -0.96 15.76 -14.20
N THR A 344 -1.34 17.04 -14.21
CA THR A 344 -0.46 18.15 -14.63
C THR A 344 -0.12 19.01 -13.41
N VAL A 345 1.17 19.29 -13.22
CA VAL A 345 1.69 20.15 -12.14
C VAL A 345 1.30 21.60 -12.37
N VAL A 346 0.68 22.21 -11.36
CA VAL A 346 0.28 23.63 -11.31
C VAL A 346 1.21 24.44 -10.41
N LYS A 347 1.68 23.86 -9.30
CA LYS A 347 2.62 24.49 -8.36
C LYS A 347 3.54 23.46 -7.74
N VAL A 348 4.78 23.86 -7.48
CA VAL A 348 5.81 23.02 -6.85
C VAL A 348 6.27 23.71 -5.58
N HIS A 349 6.33 22.97 -4.48
CA HIS A 349 6.95 23.44 -3.23
C HIS A 349 8.38 22.88 -3.09
N PRO A 350 9.24 23.47 -2.23
CA PRO A 350 10.56 22.91 -1.94
C PRO A 350 10.49 21.49 -1.37
N ILE A 351 11.60 20.76 -1.44
CA ILE A 351 11.76 19.48 -0.74
C ILE A 351 11.88 19.75 0.76
N ALA A 352 11.24 18.90 1.55
CA ALA A 352 11.28 18.92 2.99
C ALA A 352 11.70 17.55 3.54
N PHE A 353 12.38 17.57 4.69
CA PHE A 353 12.90 16.39 5.38
C PHE A 353 12.21 16.21 6.73
N LEU A 354 11.96 14.95 7.10
CA LEU A 354 11.31 14.55 8.35
C LEU A 354 12.08 13.38 8.95
N GLU A 355 12.56 13.54 10.17
CA GLU A 355 13.26 12.48 10.91
C GLU A 355 12.32 11.79 11.88
N SER A 356 12.26 10.46 11.80
CA SER A 356 11.56 9.63 12.79
C SER A 356 12.51 9.31 13.94
N VAL A 357 12.10 9.63 15.17
CA VAL A 357 12.85 9.33 16.39
C VAL A 357 11.95 8.54 17.32
N LEU A 358 12.47 7.45 17.89
CA LEU A 358 11.79 6.72 18.95
C LEU A 358 11.93 7.50 20.25
N ASP A 359 10.82 7.72 20.94
CA ASP A 359 10.78 8.30 22.28
C ASP A 359 11.09 7.23 23.34
N GLU A 360 11.25 7.65 24.60
CA GLU A 360 11.58 6.73 25.71
C GLU A 360 10.52 5.63 25.93
N GLN A 361 9.26 5.85 25.52
CA GLN A 361 8.20 4.83 25.54
C GLN A 361 8.14 3.96 24.27
N GLY A 362 9.09 4.09 23.33
CA GLY A 362 9.09 3.37 22.04
C GLY A 362 8.20 3.96 20.96
N GLU A 363 7.53 5.08 21.22
CA GLU A 363 6.65 5.76 20.27
C GLU A 363 7.43 6.54 19.20
N LYS A 364 7.00 6.49 17.93
CA LYS A 364 7.66 7.22 16.82
C LYS A 364 7.22 8.68 16.78
N LYS A 365 8.04 9.59 17.31
CA LYS A 365 7.90 11.03 17.11
C LYS A 365 8.58 11.48 15.82
N THR A 366 7.92 12.35 15.05
CA THR A 366 8.51 12.96 13.85
C THR A 366 9.04 14.35 14.15
N LYS A 367 10.29 14.63 13.80
CA LYS A 367 10.92 15.96 13.87
C LYS A 367 10.95 16.63 12.49
N GLY A 368 11.05 17.96 12.48
CA GLY A 368 10.91 18.79 11.28
C GLY A 368 9.45 19.23 11.05
N PRO A 369 9.05 19.55 9.80
CA PRO A 369 9.85 19.43 8.58
C PRO A 369 10.94 20.48 8.45
N TRP A 370 12.08 20.06 7.89
CA TRP A 370 13.25 20.90 7.65
C TRP A 370 13.46 21.16 6.16
N SER A 371 14.02 22.33 5.84
CA SER A 371 14.59 22.61 4.53
C SER A 371 15.91 21.83 4.31
N GLN A 372 16.38 21.75 3.06
CA GLN A 372 17.67 21.13 2.72
C GLN A 372 18.84 21.71 3.54
N SER A 373 18.88 23.01 3.77
CA SER A 373 19.99 23.65 4.53
C SER A 373 19.93 23.32 6.02
N GLU A 374 18.74 23.11 6.58
CA GLU A 374 18.57 22.70 7.98
C GLU A 374 18.88 21.22 8.15
N GLU A 375 18.43 20.35 7.24
CA GLU A 375 18.75 18.92 7.27
C GLU A 375 20.24 18.67 7.09
N ASN A 376 20.93 19.37 6.17
CA ASN A 376 22.38 19.27 6.05
C ASN A 376 23.08 19.58 7.38
N LYS A 377 22.69 20.65 8.09
CA LYS A 377 23.26 20.98 9.42
C LYS A 377 22.97 19.90 10.46
N HIS A 378 21.79 19.30 10.45
CA HIS A 378 21.46 18.18 11.35
C HIS A 378 22.27 16.92 11.01
N HIS A 379 22.51 16.65 9.72
CA HIS A 379 23.37 15.57 9.25
C HIS A 379 24.83 15.80 9.63
N ASP A 380 25.39 16.98 9.36
CA ASP A 380 26.77 17.35 9.70
C ASP A 380 27.01 17.26 11.23
N ALA A 381 26.07 17.77 12.04
CA ALA A 381 26.15 17.69 13.49
C ALA A 381 26.07 16.25 14.02
N TRP A 382 25.26 15.38 13.39
CA TRP A 382 25.19 13.96 13.72
C TRP A 382 26.48 13.22 13.29
N MET A 383 26.97 13.46 12.08
CA MET A 383 28.24 12.92 11.57
C MET A 383 29.39 13.30 12.52
N SER A 384 29.56 14.58 12.85
CA SER A 384 30.60 15.02 13.77
C SER A 384 30.45 14.47 15.19
N LYS A 385 29.23 14.16 15.65
CA LYS A 385 29.01 13.48 16.94
C LYS A 385 29.44 12.01 16.85
N ARG A 386 29.02 11.31 15.78
CA ARG A 386 29.30 9.88 15.57
C ARG A 386 30.79 9.63 15.32
N GLU A 387 31.47 10.50 14.59
CA GLU A 387 32.92 10.46 14.36
C GLU A 387 33.71 10.67 15.67
N ARG A 388 33.35 11.67 16.48
CA ARG A 388 33.99 11.87 17.81
C ARG A 388 33.80 10.70 18.76
N LEU A 389 32.62 10.06 18.74
CA LEU A 389 32.39 8.84 19.52
C LEU A 389 33.19 7.66 18.96
N ALA A 390 33.27 7.51 17.64
CA ALA A 390 34.05 6.45 17.00
C ALA A 390 35.53 6.54 17.34
N GLU A 391 36.09 7.76 17.35
CA GLU A 391 37.47 7.99 17.75
C GLU A 391 37.69 7.69 19.24
N SER A 392 36.78 8.11 20.13
CA SER A 392 36.87 7.77 21.56
C SER A 392 36.89 6.25 21.78
N ILE A 393 35.93 5.52 21.20
CA ILE A 393 35.82 4.07 21.34
C ILE A 393 37.07 3.37 20.77
N ARG A 394 37.61 3.87 19.65
CA ARG A 394 38.86 3.34 19.08
C ARG A 394 40.06 3.59 19.98
N LEU A 395 40.17 4.77 20.58
CA LEU A 395 41.25 5.08 21.54
C LEU A 395 41.15 4.21 22.80
N ASP A 396 39.95 4.06 23.35
CA ASP A 396 39.68 3.22 24.53
C ASP A 396 40.03 1.75 24.24
N PHE A 397 39.60 1.23 23.08
CA PHE A 397 39.93 -0.13 22.61
C PHE A 397 41.44 -0.32 22.35
N THR A 398 42.13 0.65 21.74
CA THR A 398 43.58 0.59 21.53
C THR A 398 44.34 0.63 22.86
N ALA A 399 43.94 1.50 23.80
CA ALA A 399 44.54 1.56 25.13
C ALA A 399 44.31 0.26 25.94
N GLU A 400 43.15 -0.39 25.78
CA GLU A 400 42.91 -1.71 26.38
C GLU A 400 43.86 -2.77 25.83
N LEU A 401 44.00 -2.85 24.49
CA LEU A 401 44.91 -3.79 23.83
C LEU A 401 46.37 -3.55 24.23
N GLU A 402 46.84 -2.30 24.22
CA GLU A 402 48.21 -1.93 24.64
C GLU A 402 48.47 -2.29 26.10
N ARG A 403 47.49 -2.07 26.99
CA ARG A 403 47.55 -2.47 28.41
C ARG A 403 47.74 -3.99 28.54
N TYR A 404 46.95 -4.78 27.81
CA TYR A 404 47.07 -6.24 27.83
C TYR A 404 48.34 -6.76 27.15
N ASP A 405 48.79 -6.15 26.04
CA ASP A 405 50.09 -6.48 25.43
C ASP A 405 51.26 -6.16 26.38
N GLY A 406 51.15 -5.09 27.19
CA GLY A 406 52.08 -4.78 28.27
C GLY A 406 52.05 -5.80 29.43
N TYR A 407 50.88 -6.36 29.77
CA TYR A 407 50.78 -7.46 30.73
C TYR A 407 51.38 -8.76 30.17
N ALA A 408 51.10 -9.09 28.90
CA ALA A 408 51.67 -10.24 28.22
C ALA A 408 53.20 -10.19 28.20
N ALA A 409 53.81 -9.05 27.82
CA ALA A 409 55.26 -8.88 27.81
C ALA A 409 55.91 -9.07 29.21
N ARG A 410 55.26 -8.61 30.28
CA ARG A 410 55.72 -8.83 31.67
C ARG A 410 55.64 -10.29 32.09
N LEU A 411 54.61 -11.01 31.64
CA LEU A 411 54.42 -12.43 31.89
C LEU A 411 55.37 -13.31 31.07
N GLU A 412 55.62 -12.95 29.80
CA GLU A 412 56.63 -13.55 28.92
C GLU A 412 58.03 -13.46 29.55
N ALA A 413 58.45 -12.27 29.98
CA ALA A 413 59.74 -12.06 30.65
C ALA A 413 59.88 -12.91 31.94
N LYS A 414 58.80 -13.03 32.72
CA LYS A 414 58.79 -13.89 33.92
C LYS A 414 58.82 -15.39 33.58
N GLY A 415 58.19 -15.79 32.48
CA GLY A 415 58.21 -17.15 31.95
C GLY A 415 59.58 -17.58 31.41
N SER A 416 60.40 -16.64 30.92
CA SER A 416 61.74 -16.91 30.40
C SER A 416 62.80 -17.17 31.48
N ASN A 417 62.60 -16.70 32.71
CA ASN A 417 63.51 -16.94 33.84
C ASN A 417 63.32 -18.33 34.50
N GLY A 418 62.47 -19.20 33.94
CA GLY A 418 62.27 -20.57 34.41
C GLY A 418 63.18 -21.58 33.72
N ASN A 419 63.83 -22.46 34.49
CA ASN A 419 64.71 -23.51 33.97
C ASN A 419 64.02 -24.39 32.92
N SER A 420 64.65 -24.59 31.76
CA SER A 420 64.03 -25.11 30.53
C SER A 420 63.67 -26.60 30.55
N ASN A 421 64.04 -27.33 31.61
CA ASN A 421 63.82 -28.78 31.75
C ASN A 421 62.55 -29.17 32.53
N SER A 422 61.65 -28.24 32.84
CA SER A 422 60.32 -28.60 33.38
C SER A 422 59.47 -29.20 32.26
N ILE A 423 59.15 -30.49 32.38
CA ILE A 423 58.04 -31.12 31.63
C ILE A 423 56.82 -30.20 31.70
N VAL A 424 56.18 -29.99 30.54
CA VAL A 424 54.95 -29.20 30.43
C VAL A 424 53.82 -30.00 31.07
N THR A 425 53.63 -29.82 32.37
CA THR A 425 52.35 -30.15 32.99
C THR A 425 51.28 -29.27 32.35
N ALA A 426 50.16 -29.88 31.94
CA ALA A 426 49.04 -29.14 31.38
C ALA A 426 48.60 -28.10 32.41
N VAL A 427 48.74 -26.82 32.05
CA VAL A 427 48.32 -25.73 32.94
C VAL A 427 46.80 -25.72 32.94
N ASP A 428 46.22 -25.95 34.11
CA ASP A 428 44.79 -25.91 34.35
C ASP A 428 44.18 -24.59 33.88
N SER A 429 43.21 -24.67 32.95
CA SER A 429 42.53 -23.52 32.34
C SER A 429 41.91 -22.59 33.39
N SER A 430 41.37 -23.15 34.48
CA SER A 430 40.76 -22.35 35.56
C SER A 430 41.77 -21.40 36.23
N ARG A 431 43.05 -21.79 36.25
CA ARG A 431 44.15 -20.95 36.79
C ARG A 431 44.61 -19.90 35.80
N ILE A 432 44.35 -20.07 34.50
CA ILE A 432 44.61 -19.07 33.47
C ILE A 432 43.52 -17.99 33.54
N GLU A 433 42.26 -18.42 33.57
CA GLU A 433 41.07 -17.55 33.70
C GLU A 433 41.13 -16.70 34.97
N MET A 434 41.31 -17.31 36.15
CA MET A 434 41.42 -16.57 37.42
C MET A 434 42.53 -15.50 37.42
N VAL A 435 43.65 -15.74 36.72
CA VAL A 435 44.72 -14.73 36.59
C VAL A 435 44.34 -13.64 35.59
N TYR A 436 43.63 -13.98 34.51
CA TYR A 436 43.15 -13.03 33.53
C TYR A 436 42.09 -12.09 34.12
N ASP A 437 41.16 -12.59 34.92
CA ASP A 437 40.17 -11.78 35.66
C ASP A 437 40.86 -10.81 36.63
N ASP A 438 41.89 -11.29 37.35
CA ASP A 438 42.72 -10.46 38.24
C ASP A 438 43.57 -9.40 37.49
N LEU A 439 43.67 -9.46 36.16
CA LEU A 439 44.31 -8.44 35.31
C LEU A 439 43.33 -7.36 34.82
N GLU A 440 42.00 -7.55 34.91
CA GLU A 440 41.02 -6.54 34.49
C GLU A 440 41.13 -5.25 35.32
N ASP A 441 41.39 -5.39 36.64
CA ASP A 441 41.67 -4.29 37.56
C ASP A 441 43.18 -3.95 37.56
N PRO A 442 43.59 -2.77 37.04
CA PRO A 442 44.99 -2.38 36.98
C PRO A 442 45.70 -2.34 38.35
N LYS A 443 44.95 -2.20 39.45
CA LYS A 443 45.50 -2.19 40.82
C LYS A 443 45.91 -3.60 41.26
N LYS A 444 45.18 -4.63 40.82
CA LYS A 444 45.48 -6.04 41.12
C LYS A 444 46.49 -6.65 40.16
N ALA A 445 46.50 -6.19 38.90
CA ALA A 445 47.33 -6.73 37.81
C ALA A 445 48.79 -6.99 38.21
N SER A 446 49.47 -6.06 38.89
CA SER A 446 50.87 -6.27 39.30
C SER A 446 51.04 -7.39 40.34
N ALA A 447 50.12 -7.51 41.29
CA ALA A 447 50.11 -8.58 42.28
C ALA A 447 49.68 -9.94 41.68
N ALA A 448 48.83 -9.94 40.64
CA ALA A 448 48.50 -11.13 39.86
C ALA A 448 49.71 -11.68 39.10
N ILE A 449 50.40 -10.81 38.34
CA ILE A 449 51.65 -11.14 37.62
C ILE A 449 52.72 -11.65 38.61
N GLN A 450 52.80 -11.08 39.81
CA GLN A 450 53.74 -11.55 40.86
C GLN A 450 53.38 -12.93 41.43
N ARG A 451 52.10 -13.30 41.56
CA ARG A 451 51.65 -14.63 42.05
C ARG A 451 51.86 -15.78 41.05
N CYS A 452 52.01 -15.51 39.75
CA CYS A 452 52.18 -16.55 38.72
C CYS A 452 53.51 -17.32 38.84
N THR A 453 53.51 -18.65 38.65
CA THR A 453 54.74 -19.42 38.39
C THR A 453 55.19 -19.23 36.93
N PRO A 454 56.46 -19.53 36.55
CA PRO A 454 56.93 -19.33 35.18
C PRO A 454 56.12 -20.09 34.10
N SER A 455 55.62 -21.29 34.42
CA SER A 455 54.76 -22.07 33.51
C SER A 455 53.38 -21.43 33.32
N VAL A 456 52.73 -21.01 34.41
CA VAL A 456 51.44 -20.31 34.37
C VAL A 456 51.57 -18.96 33.67
N ALA A 457 52.64 -18.20 33.94
CA ALA A 457 52.88 -16.92 33.30
C ALA A 457 52.99 -17.03 31.77
N ARG A 458 53.69 -18.06 31.26
CA ARG A 458 53.78 -18.33 29.82
C ARG A 458 52.42 -18.67 29.20
N ALA A 459 51.63 -19.51 29.86
CA ALA A 459 50.30 -19.88 29.39
C ALA A 459 49.32 -18.69 29.38
N VAL A 460 49.32 -17.88 30.43
CA VAL A 460 48.50 -16.66 30.51
C VAL A 460 48.93 -15.63 29.47
N ALA A 461 50.23 -15.46 29.20
CA ALA A 461 50.67 -14.56 28.12
C ALA A 461 50.17 -15.01 26.75
N GLN A 462 50.29 -16.31 26.41
CA GLN A 462 49.77 -16.87 25.16
C GLN A 462 48.25 -16.68 25.06
N PHE A 463 47.51 -16.89 26.15
CA PHE A 463 46.08 -16.63 26.23
C PHE A 463 45.74 -15.15 25.97
N ILE A 464 46.44 -14.21 26.61
CA ILE A 464 46.25 -12.76 26.38
C ILE A 464 46.51 -12.40 24.91
N ARG A 465 47.56 -12.92 24.29
CA ARG A 465 47.83 -12.65 22.86
C ARG A 465 46.70 -13.16 21.97
N ALA A 466 46.21 -14.38 22.19
CA ALA A 466 45.11 -14.96 21.45
C ALA A 466 43.77 -14.22 21.66
N GLU A 467 43.48 -13.77 22.88
CA GLU A 467 42.29 -12.93 23.15
C GLU A 467 42.42 -11.53 22.55
N ASN A 468 43.61 -10.91 22.59
CA ASN A 468 43.87 -9.64 21.90
C ASN A 468 43.70 -9.77 20.38
N GLU A 469 44.08 -10.90 19.80
CA GLU A 469 43.88 -11.20 18.37
C GLU A 469 42.39 -11.35 18.04
N LYS A 470 41.64 -12.18 18.79
CA LYS A 470 40.17 -12.29 18.64
C LYS A 470 39.44 -10.95 18.83
N LYS A 471 39.88 -10.13 19.80
CA LYS A 471 39.35 -8.77 20.01
C LYS A 471 39.61 -7.91 18.78
N LYS A 472 40.80 -7.95 18.18
CA LYS A 472 41.14 -7.22 16.94
C LYS A 472 40.28 -7.68 15.76
N GLU A 473 40.03 -8.98 15.61
CA GLU A 473 39.12 -9.52 14.58
C GLU A 473 37.70 -8.97 14.71
N LYS A 474 37.17 -8.90 15.94
CA LYS A 474 35.81 -8.41 16.24
C LYS A 474 35.70 -6.90 16.43
N ALA A 475 36.79 -6.16 16.38
CA ALA A 475 36.85 -4.73 16.71
C ALA A 475 35.89 -3.88 15.86
N SER A 476 35.72 -4.24 14.58
CA SER A 476 34.83 -3.51 13.65
C SER A 476 33.34 -3.72 13.96
N GLU A 477 32.96 -4.91 14.41
CA GLU A 477 31.59 -5.26 14.83
C GLU A 477 31.26 -4.59 16.17
N ALA A 478 32.12 -4.75 17.17
CA ALA A 478 31.97 -4.13 18.49
C ALA A 478 31.86 -2.59 18.40
N LEU A 479 32.74 -1.96 17.60
CA LEU A 479 32.68 -0.52 17.33
C LEU A 479 31.37 -0.12 16.64
N ALA A 480 30.87 -0.92 15.70
CA ALA A 480 29.61 -0.64 15.01
C ALA A 480 28.41 -0.72 15.95
N ASP A 481 28.36 -1.73 16.82
CA ASP A 481 27.29 -1.93 17.80
C ASP A 481 27.29 -0.83 18.86
N GLU A 482 28.44 -0.50 19.45
CA GLU A 482 28.53 0.58 20.44
C GLU A 482 28.19 1.95 19.84
N LEU A 483 28.62 2.21 18.60
CA LEU A 483 28.20 3.41 17.86
C LEU A 483 26.70 3.44 17.57
N ASN A 484 26.08 2.30 17.31
CA ASN A 484 24.64 2.21 17.06
C ASN A 484 23.83 2.36 18.36
N ALA A 485 24.33 1.87 19.50
CA ALA A 485 23.74 2.09 20.81
C ALA A 485 23.85 3.57 21.26
N SER A 486 25.03 4.18 21.12
CA SER A 486 25.32 5.53 21.62
C SER A 486 24.93 6.66 20.66
N CYS A 487 24.91 6.38 19.35
CA CYS A 487 24.59 7.35 18.31
C CYS A 487 23.92 6.67 17.08
N PRO A 488 22.69 6.17 17.23
CA PRO A 488 22.00 5.41 16.18
C PRO A 488 21.88 6.16 14.85
N LEU A 489 21.73 5.39 13.76
CA LEU A 489 21.46 5.91 12.43
C LEU A 489 20.13 6.68 12.40
N ARG A 490 20.11 7.85 11.75
CA ARG A 490 18.91 8.70 11.65
C ARG A 490 17.93 8.15 10.61
N ASP A 491 16.66 7.93 11.00
CA ASP A 491 15.57 7.55 10.09
C ASP A 491 14.98 8.81 9.40
N VAL A 492 15.73 9.36 8.44
CA VAL A 492 15.34 10.57 7.69
C VAL A 492 14.59 10.21 6.42
N SER A 493 13.34 10.67 6.34
CA SER A 493 12.49 10.63 5.15
C SER A 493 12.43 12.00 4.46
N ASN A 494 12.13 12.02 3.17
CA ASN A 494 12.00 13.23 2.38
C ASN A 494 10.67 13.26 1.62
N PHE A 495 10.13 14.45 1.38
CA PHE A 495 8.92 14.63 0.58
C PHE A 495 8.91 15.96 -0.16
N ARG A 496 8.05 16.06 -1.18
CA ARG A 496 7.72 17.32 -1.88
C ARG A 496 6.22 17.43 -2.02
N ALA A 497 5.66 18.58 -1.69
CA ALA A 497 4.28 18.89 -2.01
C ALA A 497 4.18 19.48 -3.43
N VAL A 498 3.28 18.95 -4.25
CA VAL A 498 2.93 19.52 -5.56
C VAL A 498 1.43 19.75 -5.63
N THR A 499 1.04 20.91 -6.16
CA THR A 499 -0.36 21.20 -6.49
C THR A 499 -0.59 20.82 -7.94
N VAL A 500 -1.64 20.06 -8.21
CA VAL A 500 -1.90 19.43 -9.51
C VAL A 500 -3.37 19.49 -9.90
N ARG A 501 -3.65 19.26 -11.18
CA ARG A 501 -5.01 19.13 -11.74
C ARG A 501 -5.08 17.92 -12.68
N ASP A 502 -6.28 17.45 -12.96
CA ASP A 502 -6.52 16.45 -14.03
C ASP A 502 -5.92 16.95 -15.36
N THR A 503 -5.14 16.12 -16.05
CA THR A 503 -4.60 16.49 -17.37
C THR A 503 -5.68 16.53 -18.45
N VAL A 504 -6.69 15.65 -18.35
CA VAL A 504 -7.76 15.48 -19.33
C VAL A 504 -9.11 15.74 -18.66
N THR A 505 -9.84 16.74 -19.14
CA THR A 505 -11.11 17.22 -18.54
C THR A 505 -12.31 17.17 -19.49
N ASP A 506 -12.15 16.64 -20.71
CA ASP A 506 -13.14 16.73 -21.80
C ASP A 506 -14.52 16.15 -21.44
N ARG A 507 -14.57 15.20 -20.50
CA ARG A 507 -15.81 14.54 -20.05
C ARG A 507 -16.46 15.18 -18.83
N ARG A 508 -15.73 15.95 -18.03
CA ARG A 508 -16.18 16.52 -16.74
C ARG A 508 -15.35 17.74 -16.35
N PRO A 509 -15.97 18.80 -15.81
CA PRO A 509 -15.25 20.03 -15.51
C PRO A 509 -14.19 19.79 -14.43
N GLY A 510 -12.98 20.30 -14.69
CA GLY A 510 -11.78 20.15 -13.87
C GLY A 510 -11.73 21.08 -12.66
N ASN A 511 -12.85 21.23 -11.95
CA ASN A 511 -13.04 22.19 -10.86
C ASN A 511 -12.11 21.96 -9.67
N ARG A 512 -11.64 20.72 -9.47
CA ARG A 512 -10.82 20.35 -8.32
C ARG A 512 -9.33 20.51 -8.59
N VAL A 513 -8.64 21.01 -7.57
CA VAL A 513 -7.18 21.07 -7.48
C VAL A 513 -6.74 20.15 -6.35
N ALA A 514 -5.71 19.33 -6.57
CA ALA A 514 -5.19 18.43 -5.56
C ALA A 514 -3.81 18.86 -5.08
N HIS A 515 -3.60 18.81 -3.76
CA HIS A 515 -2.29 18.90 -3.15
C HIS A 515 -1.78 17.49 -2.87
N ILE A 516 -0.76 17.05 -3.62
CA ILE A 516 -0.15 15.73 -3.47
C ILE A 516 1.17 15.86 -2.71
N THR A 517 1.24 15.23 -1.54
CA THR A 517 2.50 14.98 -0.85
C THR A 517 3.17 13.75 -1.47
N ILE A 518 4.21 14.00 -2.28
CA ILE A 518 5.06 12.95 -2.86
C ILE A 518 6.12 12.59 -1.82
N ARG A 519 5.95 11.46 -1.15
CA ARG A 519 6.92 10.85 -0.23
C ARG A 519 8.05 10.17 -1.01
N ASP A 520 9.22 10.08 -0.38
CA ASP A 520 10.48 9.60 -0.97
C ASP A 520 10.81 10.28 -2.30
N VAL A 521 10.56 11.59 -2.38
CA VAL A 521 10.66 12.36 -3.63
C VAL A 521 12.04 12.25 -4.29
N LEU A 522 13.11 12.13 -3.51
CA LEU A 522 14.48 11.95 -4.01
C LEU A 522 14.71 10.59 -4.72
N ARG A 523 13.74 9.67 -4.68
CA ARG A 523 13.73 8.43 -5.49
C ARG A 523 12.89 8.55 -6.76
N VAL A 524 12.17 9.67 -6.94
CA VAL A 524 11.31 9.92 -8.10
C VAL A 524 12.09 10.74 -9.11
N GLN A 525 12.32 10.17 -10.28
CA GLN A 525 12.89 10.87 -11.42
C GLN A 525 11.84 10.85 -12.55
N LEU A 526 11.31 12.02 -12.94
CA LEU A 526 10.20 12.08 -13.90
C LEU A 526 10.65 11.72 -15.32
N TYR A 527 11.85 12.15 -15.69
CA TYR A 527 12.45 11.95 -17.00
C TYR A 527 13.93 11.62 -16.86
N ASP A 528 14.47 10.85 -17.79
CA ASP A 528 15.86 10.35 -17.81
C ASP A 528 16.91 11.46 -17.55
N ASN A 529 16.65 12.67 -18.05
CA ASN A 529 17.53 13.85 -17.95
C ASN A 529 17.15 14.85 -16.83
N SER A 530 16.22 14.49 -15.94
CA SER A 530 15.80 15.34 -14.80
C SER A 530 16.52 14.96 -13.51
N ASN A 531 16.72 15.90 -12.59
CA ASN A 531 17.32 15.57 -11.29
C ASN A 531 16.32 14.78 -10.41
N PRO A 532 16.80 13.89 -9.52
CA PRO A 532 15.92 13.19 -8.59
C PRO A 532 15.14 14.18 -7.70
N GLY A 533 13.83 13.96 -7.60
CA GLY A 533 12.90 14.84 -6.92
C GLY A 533 12.58 16.16 -7.62
N GLU A 534 13.04 16.37 -8.86
CA GLU A 534 12.72 17.56 -9.65
C GLU A 534 11.30 17.48 -10.25
N PHE A 535 10.55 18.57 -10.09
CA PHE A 535 9.22 18.79 -10.65
C PHE A 535 9.15 20.25 -11.12
N LYS A 536 8.54 20.50 -12.27
CA LYS A 536 8.34 21.83 -12.87
C LYS A 536 6.86 22.10 -13.10
N VAL A 537 6.48 23.37 -13.08
CA VAL A 537 5.11 23.78 -13.43
C VAL A 537 4.86 23.45 -14.91
N GLY A 538 3.76 22.75 -15.18
CA GLY A 538 3.41 22.24 -16.50
C GLY A 538 3.88 20.80 -16.80
N ASP A 539 4.65 20.16 -15.91
CA ASP A 539 4.98 18.74 -16.04
C ASP A 539 3.71 17.88 -16.00
N ARG A 540 3.65 16.88 -16.89
CA ARG A 540 2.60 15.85 -16.88
C ARG A 540 3.20 14.57 -16.33
N PHE A 541 2.50 13.92 -15.41
CA PHE A 541 2.93 12.64 -14.86
C PHE A 541 1.74 11.72 -14.61
N MET A 542 2.00 10.41 -14.72
CA MET A 542 1.09 9.38 -14.21
C MET A 542 1.56 8.95 -12.82
N THR A 543 0.62 8.73 -11.91
CA THR A 543 0.93 8.22 -10.56
C THR A 543 -0.02 7.10 -10.18
N THR A 544 0.52 6.10 -9.48
CA THR A 544 -0.23 4.96 -8.95
C THR A 544 -0.28 4.95 -7.43
N ASN A 545 -1.26 4.24 -6.87
CA ASN A 545 -1.36 3.95 -5.43
C ASN A 545 -1.34 5.22 -4.56
N VAL A 546 -2.08 6.24 -4.98
CA VAL A 546 -2.26 7.48 -4.21
C VAL A 546 -3.36 7.27 -3.18
N ARG A 547 -3.25 7.87 -1.99
CA ARG A 547 -4.27 7.80 -0.94
C ARG A 547 -4.84 9.18 -0.61
N PRO A 548 -6.16 9.30 -0.37
CA PRO A 548 -6.74 10.43 0.33
C PRO A 548 -6.06 10.71 1.67
N THR A 549 -5.91 11.98 2.00
CA THR A 549 -5.42 12.44 3.31
C THR A 549 -6.22 13.67 3.75
N GLN A 550 -6.18 13.99 5.05
CA GLN A 550 -6.89 15.15 5.62
C GLN A 550 -8.37 15.25 5.20
N PRO A 551 -9.17 14.18 5.36
CA PRO A 551 -10.53 14.09 4.80
C PRO A 551 -11.43 15.27 5.21
N ASN A 552 -11.26 15.79 6.43
CA ASN A 552 -12.02 16.93 6.97
C ASN A 552 -11.73 18.26 6.26
N ALA A 553 -10.59 18.40 5.61
CA ALA A 553 -10.20 19.60 4.86
C ALA A 553 -10.80 19.65 3.45
N TRP A 554 -11.21 18.49 2.89
CA TRP A 554 -11.66 18.38 1.50
C TRP A 554 -12.85 19.30 1.20
N MET A 555 -12.75 20.01 0.09
CA MET A 555 -13.81 20.84 -0.48
C MET A 555 -14.76 20.01 -1.37
N GLY A 556 -15.85 20.62 -1.81
CA GLY A 556 -16.91 19.97 -2.58
C GLY A 556 -16.55 19.75 -4.05
N LEU A 557 -17.35 20.30 -4.96
CA LEU A 557 -17.16 20.23 -6.42
C LEU A 557 -17.27 21.61 -7.09
N GLU A 558 -17.34 22.66 -6.29
CA GLU A 558 -17.17 24.07 -6.67
C GLU A 558 -15.84 24.32 -7.38
N ASP A 559 -15.79 25.36 -8.22
CA ASP A 559 -14.58 25.71 -8.97
C ASP A 559 -13.46 26.17 -8.01
N GLY A 560 -12.25 25.67 -8.23
CA GLY A 560 -11.12 25.84 -7.33
C GLY A 560 -11.15 24.96 -6.05
N ALA A 561 -12.06 23.99 -5.92
CA ALA A 561 -12.14 23.12 -4.75
C ALA A 561 -10.83 22.35 -4.48
N GLU A 562 -10.25 22.53 -3.30
CA GLU A 562 -9.01 21.87 -2.89
C GLU A 562 -9.26 20.49 -2.23
N ILE A 563 -8.40 19.51 -2.56
CA ILE A 563 -8.36 18.18 -1.92
C ILE A 563 -6.91 17.75 -1.63
N TRP A 564 -6.71 16.85 -0.65
CA TRP A 564 -5.38 16.45 -0.17
C TRP A 564 -5.11 14.96 -0.38
N LEU A 565 -3.97 14.67 -0.99
CA LEU A 565 -3.51 13.33 -1.36
C LEU A 565 -2.07 13.09 -0.90
N SER A 566 -1.69 11.83 -0.71
CA SER A 566 -0.30 11.43 -0.48
C SER A 566 0.04 10.22 -1.33
N THR A 567 1.25 10.19 -1.89
CA THR A 567 1.85 8.91 -2.32
C THR A 567 2.17 8.05 -1.10
N VAL A 568 2.28 6.75 -1.31
CA VAL A 568 2.71 5.78 -0.30
C VAL A 568 4.16 5.40 -0.59
N SER A 569 5.02 5.55 0.42
CA SER A 569 6.44 5.17 0.36
C SER A 569 6.62 3.78 -0.26
N ARG A 570 7.64 3.65 -1.12
CA ARG A 570 8.06 2.42 -1.85
C ARG A 570 7.00 1.72 -2.73
N SER A 571 5.73 2.13 -2.71
CA SER A 571 4.62 1.40 -3.36
C SER A 571 3.78 2.24 -4.30
N SER A 572 3.95 3.57 -4.32
CA SER A 572 3.50 4.42 -5.41
C SER A 572 4.58 4.54 -6.48
N THR A 573 4.20 4.42 -7.74
CA THR A 573 5.03 4.87 -8.87
C THR A 573 4.60 6.26 -9.30
N VAL A 574 5.55 7.06 -9.74
CA VAL A 574 5.35 8.39 -10.33
C VAL A 574 6.25 8.45 -11.56
N VAL A 575 5.66 8.61 -12.75
CA VAL A 575 6.36 8.53 -14.03
C VAL A 575 6.00 9.76 -14.86
N GLY A 576 7.01 10.51 -15.32
CA GLY A 576 6.80 11.64 -16.20
C GLY A 576 6.34 11.20 -17.58
N LEU A 577 5.32 11.87 -18.11
CA LEU A 577 4.93 11.75 -19.50
C LEU A 577 5.55 12.91 -20.25
N LYS A 578 6.51 12.62 -21.14
CA LYS A 578 7.08 13.64 -22.04
C LYS A 578 5.92 14.32 -22.77
N ARG A 579 5.94 15.65 -22.86
CA ARG A 579 5.09 16.35 -23.83
C ARG A 579 5.42 15.75 -25.20
N LEU A 580 4.42 15.16 -25.85
CA LEU A 580 4.42 15.08 -27.30
C LEU A 580 4.33 16.54 -27.76
N THR A 581 5.49 17.12 -28.10
CA THR A 581 5.56 18.29 -28.96
C THR A 581 5.03 17.85 -30.32
N LEU A 582 3.75 18.13 -30.54
CA LEU A 582 3.13 18.18 -31.86
C LEU A 582 3.73 19.35 -32.66
#